data_AF-A0A8S9W2D4-F1
#
_entry.id   AF-A0A8S9W2D4-F1
#
_cell.length_a   1.000
_cell.length_b   1.000
_cell.length_c   1.000
_cell.angle_alpha   90.00
_cell.angle_beta   90.00
_cell.angle_gamma   90.00
#
_symmetry.space_group_name_H-M   'P 1'
#
loop_
_entity.id
_entity.type
_entity.pdbx_description
1 polymer ?
#
loop_
_entity_poly.entity_id
_entity_poly.type
_entity_poly.pdbx_seq_one_letter_code
_entity_poly.pdbx_strand_id
1 'polypeptide(L)' 'MDIGIKLGAKEQIPEEEYRRIFKDMFVNLGLPAEKVDEIEIEYIPGLW' A
#
# COMPACT_ATOMS: atom_id res chain seq x y z
N MET A 1 7.28 -9.34 11.32
CA MET A 1 5.88 -9.41 10.85
C MET A 1 5.94 -8.92 9.42
N ASP A 2 5.89 -9.85 8.46
CA ASP A 2 5.96 -9.49 7.04
C ASP A 2 4.55 -9.15 6.57
N ILE A 3 4.37 -7.90 6.15
CA ILE A 3 3.15 -7.42 5.48
C ILE A 3 3.50 -7.37 4.01
N GLY A 4 2.98 -8.31 3.23
CA GLY A 4 3.25 -8.39 1.79
C GLY A 4 2.05 -8.90 1.02
N ILE A 5 1.83 -8.35 -0.17
CA ILE A 5 0.78 -8.79 -1.09
C ILE A 5 1.45 -9.62 -2.20
N LYS A 6 0.97 -10.86 -2.41
CA LYS A 6 1.52 -11.76 -3.43
C LYS A 6 0.77 -11.55 -4.74
N LEU A 7 1.46 -11.00 -5.73
CA LEU A 7 0.93 -10.76 -7.08
C LEU A 7 1.61 -11.66 -8.11
N GLY A 8 0.86 -12.08 -9.12
CA GLY A 8 1.42 -12.70 -10.31
C GLY A 8 2.27 -11.71 -11.12
N ALA A 9 3.17 -12.22 -11.97
CA ALA A 9 4.18 -11.44 -12.71
C ALA A 9 3.63 -10.40 -13.72
N LYS A 10 2.31 -10.20 -13.76
CA LYS A 10 1.59 -9.21 -14.59
C LYS A 10 0.38 -8.61 -13.88
N GLU A 11 0.17 -8.95 -12.61
CA GLU A 11 -0.94 -8.41 -11.83
C GLU A 11 -0.48 -7.09 -11.22
N GLN A 12 -1.21 -6.03 -11.52
CA GLN A 12 -1.09 -4.75 -10.84
C GLN A 12 -2.26 -4.65 -9.88
N ILE A 13 -2.00 -4.26 -8.63
CA ILE A 13 -3.07 -3.86 -7.72
C ILE A 13 -3.52 -2.46 -8.15
N PRO A 14 -4.83 -2.23 -8.33
CA PRO A 14 -5.35 -0.89 -8.54
C PRO A 14 -4.87 0.05 -7.44
N GLU A 15 -4.48 1.27 -7.79
CA GLU A 15 -3.94 2.23 -6.83
C GLU A 15 -4.84 2.48 -5.63
N GLU A 16 -6.14 2.54 -5.89
CA GLU A 16 -7.17 2.66 -4.86
C GLU A 16 -7.11 1.54 -3.81
N GLU A 17 -6.83 0.29 -4.24
CA GLU A 17 -6.86 -0.88 -3.37
C GLU A 17 -5.67 -0.91 -2.41
N TYR A 18 -4.45 -0.67 -2.89
CA TYR A 18 -3.31 -0.58 -1.98
C TYR A 18 -3.35 0.69 -1.13
N ARG A 19 -3.85 1.83 -1.65
CA ARG A 19 -4.01 3.05 -0.84
C ARG A 19 -4.95 2.84 0.34
N ARG A 20 -6.05 2.10 0.16
CA ARG A 20 -6.94 1.74 1.27
C ARG A 20 -6.20 0.97 2.37
N ILE A 21 -5.37 0.00 1.98
CA ILE A 21 -4.58 -0.79 2.93
C ILE A 21 -3.60 0.10 3.71
N PHE A 22 -2.92 1.03 3.04
CA PHE A 22 -2.02 1.98 3.71
C PHE A 22 -2.78 2.92 4.65
N LYS A 23 -3.98 3.38 4.27
CA LYS A 23 -4.84 4.19 5.16
C LYS A 23 -5.24 3.42 6.42
N ASP A 24 -5.68 2.17 6.27
CA ASP A 24 -6.01 1.31 7.41
C ASP A 24 -4.79 1.08 8.32
N MET A 25 -3.61 0.89 7.74
CA MET A 25 -2.35 0.78 8.50
C MET A 25 -2.05 2.06 9.30
N PHE A 26 -2.21 3.24 8.69
CA PHE A 26 -2.00 4.52 9.39
C PHE A 26 -2.95 4.67 10.57
N VAL A 27 -4.25 4.39 10.39
CA VAL A 27 -5.24 4.43 11.48
C VAL A 27 -4.84 3.49 12.62
N ASN A 28 -4.41 2.27 12.30
CA ASN A 28 -3.98 1.29 13.31
C ASN A 28 -2.72 1.73 14.09
N LEU A 29 -1.87 2.53 13.47
CA LEU A 29 -0.67 3.12 14.10
C LEU A 29 -0.95 4.44 14.83
N GLY A 30 -2.19 4.94 14.81
CA GLY A 30 -2.55 6.26 15.35
C GLY A 30 -2.02 7.42 14.51
N LEU A 31 -1.72 7.17 13.24
CA LEU A 31 -1.25 8.16 12.27
C LEU A 31 -2.41 8.71 11.43
N PRO A 32 -2.30 9.94 10.89
CA PRO A 32 -3.36 10.54 10.07
C PRO A 32 -3.44 9.86 8.71
N ALA A 33 -4.57 9.24 8.39
CA ALA A 33 -4.75 8.49 7.15
C ALA A 33 -4.68 9.39 5.90
N GLU A 34 -5.05 10.66 6.01
CA GLU A 34 -4.93 11.66 4.94
C GLU A 34 -3.49 11.86 4.45
N LYS A 35 -2.48 11.55 5.28
CA LYS A 35 -1.07 11.63 4.85
C LYS A 35 -0.71 10.64 3.74
N VAL A 36 -1.47 9.56 3.60
CA VAL A 36 -1.32 8.61 2.48
C VAL A 36 -1.65 9.26 1.14
N ASP A 37 -2.53 10.27 1.11
CA ASP A 37 -2.90 10.99 -0.12
C ASP A 37 -1.82 11.98 -0.57
N GLU A 38 -0.88 12.34 0.31
CA GLU A 38 0.21 13.28 0.04
C GLU A 38 1.49 12.60 -0.49
N ILE A 39 1.57 11.27 -0.47
CA ILE A 39 2.76 10.51 -0.86
C ILE A 39 2.58 9.81 -2.22
N GLU A 40 3.65 9.79 -3.01
CA GLU A 40 3.78 8.91 -4.17
C GLU A 40 4.11 7.49 -3.70
N ILE A 41 3.33 6.53 -4.19
CA ILE A 41 3.52 5.11 -3.89
C ILE A 41 3.88 4.44 -5.21
N GLU A 42 5.15 4.12 -5.38
CA GLU A 42 5.60 3.32 -6.51
C GLU A 42 5.45 1.83 -6.18
N TYR A 43 4.66 1.12 -7.00
CA TYR A 43 4.66 -0.33 -7.00
C TYR A 43 5.80 -0.84 -7.88
N ILE A 44 6.85 -1.38 -7.28
CA ILE A 44 8.00 -1.97 -7.98
C ILE A 44 7.85 -3.50 -7.97
N PRO A 45 7.52 -4.14 -9.11
CA PRO A 45 7.42 -5.59 -9.19
C PRO A 45 8.77 -6.25 -8.86
N GLY A 46 8.79 -7.16 -7.89
CA GLY A 46 9.98 -7.96 -7.55
C GLY A 46 10.93 -7.35 -6.51
N LEU A 47 10.63 -6.17 -5.98
CA LEU A 47 11.26 -5.67 -4.75
C LEU A 47 10.51 -6.25 -3.55
N TRP A 48 11.18 -7.07 -2.75
CA TRP A 48 10.67 -7.69 -1.52
C TRP A 48 11.11 -6.89 -0.30
#